data_AF-A0AAV3AHV0-F1
#
_entry.id   AF-A0AAV3AHV0-F1
#
_cell.length_a   1.000
_cell.length_b   1.000
_cell.length_c   1.000
_cell.angle_alpha   90.00
_cell.angle_beta   90.00
_cell.angle_gamma   90.00
#
_symmetry.space_group_name_H-M   'P 1'
#
loop_
_entity.id
_entity.type
_entity.pdbx_description
1 polymer ?
#
loop_
_entity_poly.entity_id
_entity_poly.type
_entity_poly.pdbx_seq_one_letter_code
_entity_poly.pdbx_strand_id
1 'polypeptide(L)'
;MKNSADATARDHKQRTPLHLAAGLDRSEAARLLLNLRCDASVQDDTGLSCLTMMVYNMPPVAFLALDQFHTKDRPNRKQCFYLNHVEPQTSDFKGTQAKSPLEVIVQARQLDIIMHPVIQKLIEVKWNFFGRKKIAIALSLNLLFILSWTALGIASSLPRTEEAPYKFPEDVWRIILIVIALGLMIYQMVEEFKEIFQSRKKLKLWKKWRKKELEKDLKYCHPMWPEEKEYLQKSIEDLEALQPSYFKDFWNVFDWMVYFLLCAVIITHIADLVVQNNKDLHVSHVRVFSVTIIFLWLRVMKHARAIRLLGPFIVMLGKIVNDVLKFLFLYGEFYIPFACAFWIIFGGLVNNMASVPQMLFTIFRMTLVDDYNFSDMYAVDPVMAYILCGTFLGVSSILCINLLIALLADSFQRVYDNATANAVMQQATILLQIEENLGKKSKTKLENHIQSNCSPLSLFYDDDLTINQDDDLKKVTFQIKEELGELVQIVKERKLKSELAGMQKKRCNHGNTKSSSKPQQTNSLQRLEPQSSESSQSLSMWMASQQELREALQQMNQRMETLERMIRLSLQANAPPGLSPVLAWGDRQAQYSGSAPVERESHSRTFYPSTTQYDDSEPQVIVDIIDRKKDTP
;
A
#
# COMPACT_ATOMS: atom_id res chain seq x y z
N MET A 1 47.06 -2.59 -16.08
CA MET A 1 47.14 -3.39 -14.84
C MET A 1 48.16 -4.55 -14.92
N LYS A 2 48.29 -5.31 -16.02
CA LYS A 2 49.41 -6.30 -16.19
C LYS A 2 50.83 -5.73 -15.98
N ASN A 3 51.00 -4.41 -16.10
CA ASN A 3 52.28 -3.69 -16.01
C ASN A 3 52.42 -2.87 -14.70
N SER A 4 51.87 -3.37 -13.58
CA SER A 4 51.97 -2.74 -12.24
C SER A 4 51.54 -1.26 -12.15
N ALA A 5 50.60 -0.84 -13.00
CA ALA A 5 50.04 0.51 -12.96
C ALA A 5 49.12 0.69 -11.73
N ASP A 6 49.31 1.78 -10.99
CA ASP A 6 48.53 2.14 -9.80
C ASP A 6 47.06 2.41 -10.15
N ALA A 7 46.16 1.66 -9.50
CA ALA A 7 44.71 1.78 -9.65
C ALA A 7 44.09 2.82 -8.70
N THR A 8 44.87 3.39 -7.77
CA THR A 8 44.47 4.43 -6.81
C THR A 8 44.94 5.83 -7.20
N ALA A 9 45.75 5.94 -8.26
CA ALA A 9 46.25 7.18 -8.83
C ALA A 9 45.11 8.19 -9.08
N ARG A 10 45.41 9.49 -8.97
CA ARG A 10 44.43 10.57 -9.06
C ARG A 10 44.76 11.55 -10.16
N ASP A 11 43.72 12.05 -10.85
CA ASP A 11 43.84 13.11 -11.84
C ASP A 11 43.85 14.52 -11.23
N HIS A 12 43.87 15.54 -12.10
CA HIS A 12 43.86 16.95 -11.70
C HIS A 12 42.57 17.42 -10.99
N LYS A 13 41.51 16.59 -10.97
CA LYS A 13 40.27 16.76 -10.20
C LYS A 13 40.19 15.78 -9.02
N GLN A 14 41.31 15.18 -8.59
CA GLN A 14 41.38 14.13 -7.56
C GLN A 14 40.62 12.82 -7.89
N ARG A 15 40.12 12.64 -9.11
CA ARG A 15 39.34 11.47 -9.53
C ARG A 15 40.26 10.26 -9.75
N THR A 16 39.80 9.09 -9.31
CA THR A 16 40.49 7.80 -9.53
C THR A 16 40.06 7.14 -10.85
N PRO A 17 40.79 6.12 -11.36
CA PRO A 17 40.33 5.29 -12.48
C PRO A 17 38.90 4.75 -12.34
N LEU A 18 38.45 4.46 -11.10
CA LEU A 18 37.09 4.02 -10.82
C LEU A 18 36.06 5.13 -11.07
N HIS A 19 36.36 6.39 -10.74
CA HIS A 19 35.50 7.54 -11.08
C HIS A 19 35.35 7.72 -12.60
N LEU A 20 36.43 7.50 -13.36
CA LEU A 20 36.41 7.62 -14.82
C LEU A 20 35.61 6.45 -15.45
N ALA A 21 35.78 5.23 -14.95
CA ALA A 21 34.98 4.08 -15.38
C ALA A 21 33.49 4.26 -15.03
N ALA A 22 33.17 4.81 -13.86
CA ALA A 22 31.83 5.16 -13.45
C ALA A 22 31.22 6.27 -14.34
N GLY A 23 31.97 7.35 -14.58
CA GLY A 23 31.51 8.50 -15.37
C GLY A 23 31.29 8.21 -16.86
N LEU A 24 32.04 7.25 -17.43
CA LEU A 24 31.93 6.81 -18.84
C LEU A 24 31.06 5.55 -19.04
N ASP A 25 30.30 5.16 -18.01
CA ASP A 25 29.48 3.95 -17.90
C ASP A 25 30.17 2.66 -18.44
N ARG A 26 31.37 2.38 -17.94
CA ARG A 26 32.14 1.18 -18.28
C ARG A 26 32.04 0.16 -17.16
N SER A 27 30.85 -0.43 -17.03
CA SER A 27 30.44 -1.29 -15.92
C SER A 27 31.41 -2.45 -15.63
N GLU A 28 31.90 -3.15 -16.66
CA GLU A 28 32.90 -4.22 -16.50
C GLU A 28 34.29 -3.69 -16.08
N ALA A 29 34.71 -2.52 -16.55
CA ALA A 29 35.96 -1.90 -16.10
C ALA A 29 35.87 -1.46 -14.63
N ALA A 30 34.72 -0.90 -14.22
CA ALA A 30 34.44 -0.57 -12.82
C ALA A 30 34.41 -1.82 -11.94
N ARG A 31 33.77 -2.91 -12.39
CA ARG A 31 33.73 -4.20 -11.69
C ARG A 31 35.12 -4.82 -11.50
N LEU A 32 35.98 -4.76 -12.53
CA LEU A 32 37.38 -5.21 -12.43
C LEU A 32 38.19 -4.37 -11.42
N LEU A 33 37.93 -3.07 -11.32
CA LEU A 33 38.57 -2.19 -10.32
C LEU A 33 38.05 -2.47 -8.89
N LEU A 34 36.74 -2.67 -8.70
CA LEU A 34 36.18 -3.08 -7.39
C LEU A 34 36.77 -4.42 -6.91
N ASN A 35 36.93 -5.39 -7.81
CA ASN A 35 37.55 -6.69 -7.51
C ASN A 35 39.00 -6.54 -7.00
N LEU A 36 39.71 -5.48 -7.42
CA LEU A 36 41.07 -5.15 -6.96
C LEU A 36 41.09 -4.27 -5.71
N ARG A 37 39.96 -4.17 -4.98
CA ARG A 37 39.79 -3.37 -3.75
C ARG A 37 39.98 -1.86 -3.95
N CYS A 38 39.74 -1.33 -5.16
CA CYS A 38 39.59 0.11 -5.32
C CYS A 38 38.39 0.60 -4.50
N ASP A 39 38.62 1.53 -3.57
CA ASP A 39 37.59 2.09 -2.70
C ASP A 39 36.60 2.99 -3.48
N ALA A 40 35.31 2.71 -3.33
CA ALA A 40 34.24 3.51 -3.92
C ALA A 40 33.86 4.76 -3.09
N SER A 41 34.38 4.91 -1.87
CA SER A 41 34.09 6.07 -1.00
C SER A 41 34.81 7.35 -1.42
N VAL A 42 35.96 7.23 -2.09
CA VAL A 42 36.85 8.32 -2.51
C VAL A 42 36.05 9.44 -3.20
N GLN A 43 36.43 10.69 -2.90
CA GLN A 43 35.79 11.91 -3.40
C GLN A 43 36.71 12.70 -4.35
N ASP A 44 36.11 13.44 -5.28
CA ASP A 44 36.79 14.36 -6.20
C ASP A 44 37.07 15.76 -5.60
N ASP A 45 37.61 16.69 -6.41
CA ASP A 45 37.89 18.09 -6.03
C ASP A 45 36.64 18.90 -5.64
N THR A 46 35.45 18.33 -5.82
CA THR A 46 34.15 18.93 -5.46
C THR A 46 33.46 18.27 -4.26
N GLY A 47 34.02 17.19 -3.72
CA GLY A 47 33.41 16.38 -2.66
C GLY A 47 32.38 15.36 -3.17
N LEU A 48 32.35 15.08 -4.48
CA LEU A 48 31.48 14.06 -5.06
C LEU A 48 32.15 12.68 -4.92
N SER A 49 31.49 11.76 -4.21
CA SER A 49 31.99 10.38 -4.05
C SER A 49 31.82 9.57 -5.33
N CYS A 50 32.77 8.66 -5.60
CA CYS A 50 32.69 7.72 -6.72
C CYS A 50 31.39 6.91 -6.69
N LEU A 51 30.96 6.46 -5.51
CA LEU A 51 29.68 5.78 -5.28
C LEU A 51 28.49 6.60 -5.82
N THR A 52 28.48 7.93 -5.64
CA THR A 52 27.41 8.81 -6.14
C THR A 52 27.30 8.76 -7.67
N MET A 53 28.44 8.71 -8.38
CA MET A 53 28.46 8.57 -9.84
C MET A 53 28.02 7.16 -10.28
N MET A 54 28.43 6.12 -9.55
CA MET A 54 28.06 4.74 -9.83
C MET A 54 26.56 4.50 -9.65
N VAL A 55 25.92 5.07 -8.62
CA VAL A 55 24.45 4.99 -8.41
C VAL A 55 23.67 5.61 -9.59
N TYR A 56 24.21 6.66 -10.22
CA TYR A 56 23.56 7.36 -11.32
C TYR A 56 23.69 6.63 -12.66
N ASN A 57 24.90 6.18 -13.01
CA ASN A 57 25.18 5.54 -14.29
C ASN A 57 25.02 4.01 -14.27
N MET A 58 25.54 3.32 -13.26
CA MET A 58 25.69 1.86 -13.22
C MET A 58 25.15 1.21 -11.92
N PRO A 59 23.82 1.26 -11.68
CA PRO A 59 23.20 0.81 -10.43
C PRO A 59 23.62 -0.60 -9.94
N PRO A 60 23.73 -1.65 -10.79
CA PRO A 60 24.14 -2.97 -10.33
C PRO A 60 25.58 -3.03 -9.81
N VAL A 61 26.48 -2.22 -10.38
CA VAL A 61 27.89 -2.13 -9.93
C VAL A 61 28.00 -1.27 -8.68
N ALA A 62 27.12 -0.28 -8.51
CA ALA A 62 27.00 0.48 -7.26
C ALA A 62 26.51 -0.38 -6.08
N PHE A 63 25.66 -1.38 -6.33
CA PHE A 63 25.28 -2.37 -5.30
C PHE A 63 26.51 -3.16 -4.84
N LEU A 64 27.29 -3.73 -5.77
CA LEU A 64 28.54 -4.44 -5.46
C LEU A 64 29.61 -3.55 -4.80
N ALA A 65 29.57 -2.23 -5.03
CA ALA A 65 30.43 -1.28 -4.34
C ALA A 65 30.04 -1.08 -2.87
N LEU A 66 28.75 -1.19 -2.51
CA LEU A 66 28.28 -1.05 -1.13
C LEU A 66 28.68 -2.25 -0.25
N ASP A 67 28.93 -3.42 -0.83
CA ASP A 67 29.48 -4.58 -0.13
C ASP A 67 30.85 -4.29 0.51
N GLN A 68 31.60 -3.29 0.01
CA GLN A 68 32.86 -2.82 0.63
C GLN A 68 32.64 -2.25 2.04
N PHE A 69 31.43 -1.83 2.40
CA PHE A 69 31.11 -1.15 3.66
C PHE A 69 30.32 -2.02 4.66
N HIS A 70 30.16 -3.33 4.37
CA HIS A 70 29.55 -4.31 5.28
C HIS A 70 30.47 -5.51 5.51
N THR A 71 30.94 -5.68 6.74
CA THR A 71 31.77 -6.84 7.14
C THR A 71 31.00 -7.73 8.11
N LYS A 72 30.98 -9.04 7.88
CA LYS A 72 30.40 -10.05 8.79
C LYS A 72 31.51 -10.83 9.49
N ASP A 73 31.59 -10.70 10.80
CA ASP A 73 32.51 -11.40 11.69
C ASP A 73 31.77 -12.56 12.36
N ARG A 74 31.83 -13.73 11.71
CA ARG A 74 31.15 -14.96 12.14
C ARG A 74 31.61 -15.45 13.52
N PRO A 75 32.93 -15.61 13.80
CA PRO A 75 33.39 -16.10 15.11
C PRO A 75 32.91 -15.24 16.29
N ASN A 76 32.86 -13.91 16.13
CA ASN A 76 32.43 -13.02 17.20
C ASN A 76 30.92 -12.70 17.20
N ARG A 77 30.12 -13.34 16.33
CA ARG A 77 28.70 -13.07 16.09
C ARG A 77 28.39 -11.57 15.93
N LYS A 78 29.15 -10.90 15.06
CA LYS A 78 29.07 -9.45 14.83
C LYS A 78 28.99 -9.11 13.34
N GLN A 79 28.32 -8.00 13.04
CA GLN A 79 28.39 -7.34 11.75
C GLN A 79 28.78 -5.88 11.95
N CYS A 80 29.65 -5.38 11.08
CA CYS A 80 30.18 -4.02 11.11
C CYS A 80 29.73 -3.27 9.85
N PHE A 81 29.08 -2.12 10.04
CA PHE A 81 28.74 -1.20 8.97
C PHE A 81 29.62 0.04 9.04
N TYR A 82 30.17 0.49 7.92
CA TYR A 82 31.06 1.66 7.86
C TYR A 82 30.37 2.86 7.22
N LEU A 83 29.42 3.48 7.94
CA LEU A 83 28.50 4.47 7.37
C LEU A 83 29.18 5.79 6.94
N ASN A 84 30.32 6.14 7.54
CA ASN A 84 31.16 7.30 7.22
C ASN A 84 31.61 7.32 5.74
N HIS A 85 31.80 6.15 5.11
CA HIS A 85 32.17 6.05 3.69
C HIS A 85 30.99 6.30 2.72
N VAL A 86 29.75 6.21 3.21
CA VAL A 86 28.53 6.44 2.41
C VAL A 86 27.99 7.88 2.60
N GLU A 87 28.45 8.59 3.63
CA GLU A 87 28.07 9.98 3.91
C GLU A 87 29.31 10.91 3.85
N PRO A 88 29.63 11.47 2.68
CA PRO A 88 30.84 12.25 2.48
C PRO A 88 30.86 13.52 3.34
N GLN A 89 32.03 13.87 3.87
CA GLN A 89 32.20 14.95 4.84
C GLN A 89 32.01 16.34 4.19
N THR A 90 30.92 17.02 4.54
CA THR A 90 30.55 18.31 3.92
C THR A 90 31.31 19.52 4.49
N SER A 91 32.08 19.30 5.56
CA SER A 91 32.89 20.30 6.28
C SER A 91 33.98 20.94 5.44
N ASP A 92 34.61 20.15 4.58
CA ASP A 92 35.89 20.47 3.96
C ASP A 92 35.68 21.25 2.66
N PHE A 93 34.66 20.86 1.89
CA PHE A 93 34.30 21.43 0.60
C PHE A 93 33.38 22.66 0.72
N LYS A 94 33.93 23.75 1.24
CA LYS A 94 33.19 25.00 1.51
C LYS A 94 32.55 25.63 0.25
N GLY A 95 31.28 25.29 0.01
CA GLY A 95 30.45 25.91 -1.03
C GLY A 95 30.25 25.08 -2.29
N THR A 96 30.70 23.82 -2.32
CA THR A 96 30.29 22.88 -3.38
C THR A 96 28.82 22.49 -3.21
N GLN A 97 28.23 21.92 -4.25
CA GLN A 97 26.83 21.45 -4.26
C GLN A 97 26.76 19.99 -4.73
N ALA A 98 27.78 19.19 -4.37
CA ALA A 98 27.79 17.75 -4.53
C ALA A 98 26.64 17.11 -3.72
N LYS A 99 26.08 16.03 -4.26
CA LYS A 99 24.96 15.30 -3.65
C LYS A 99 25.48 14.08 -2.90
N SER A 100 24.86 13.75 -1.77
CA SER A 100 25.17 12.49 -1.09
C SER A 100 24.71 11.28 -1.93
N PRO A 101 25.33 10.10 -1.76
CA PRO A 101 24.83 8.87 -2.38
C PRO A 101 23.35 8.62 -2.09
N LEU A 102 22.88 8.88 -0.87
CA LEU A 102 21.47 8.74 -0.50
C LEU A 102 20.55 9.73 -1.25
N GLU A 103 20.97 10.97 -1.46
CA GLU A 103 20.22 11.94 -2.28
C GLU A 103 20.10 11.47 -3.74
N VAL A 104 21.13 10.83 -4.29
CA VAL A 104 21.11 10.34 -5.68
C VAL A 104 20.36 9.01 -5.82
N ILE A 105 20.44 8.09 -4.85
CA ILE A 105 19.58 6.88 -4.79
C ILE A 105 18.11 7.29 -4.84
N VAL A 106 17.72 8.31 -4.07
CA VAL A 106 16.36 8.84 -4.04
C VAL A 106 15.97 9.53 -5.35
N GLN A 107 16.84 10.38 -5.91
CA GLN A 107 16.54 11.12 -7.15
C GLN A 107 16.50 10.22 -8.40
N ALA A 108 17.31 9.17 -8.46
CA ALA A 108 17.26 8.13 -9.49
C ALA A 108 16.22 7.03 -9.21
N ARG A 109 15.57 7.06 -8.03
CA ARG A 109 14.56 6.10 -7.56
C ARG A 109 15.01 4.63 -7.61
N GLN A 110 16.28 4.37 -7.30
CA GLN A 110 16.85 3.01 -7.36
C GLN A 110 16.31 2.14 -6.22
N LEU A 111 15.38 1.23 -6.52
CA LEU A 111 14.67 0.40 -5.54
C LEU A 111 15.56 -0.70 -4.94
N ASP A 112 16.49 -1.26 -5.71
CA ASP A 112 17.36 -2.35 -5.24
C ASP A 112 18.45 -1.83 -4.29
N ILE A 113 19.09 -0.71 -4.67
CA ILE A 113 20.17 -0.09 -3.89
C ILE A 113 19.66 0.41 -2.53
N ILE A 114 18.44 0.96 -2.46
CA ILE A 114 17.89 1.43 -1.18
C ILE A 114 17.57 0.30 -0.20
N MET A 115 17.43 -0.93 -0.70
CA MET A 115 17.25 -2.14 0.10
C MET A 115 18.59 -2.77 0.54
N HIS A 116 19.74 -2.26 0.08
CA HIS A 116 21.05 -2.74 0.53
C HIS A 116 21.22 -2.51 2.06
N PRO A 117 21.75 -3.49 2.83
CA PRO A 117 21.84 -3.42 4.29
C PRO A 117 22.50 -2.14 4.84
N VAL A 118 23.58 -1.67 4.19
CA VAL A 118 24.28 -0.42 4.57
C VAL A 118 23.37 0.81 4.44
N ILE A 119 22.58 0.90 3.36
CA ILE A 119 21.66 2.02 3.12
C ILE A 119 20.46 1.96 4.07
N GLN A 120 19.90 0.76 4.30
CA GLN A 120 18.85 0.56 5.30
C GLN A 120 19.31 1.00 6.71
N LYS A 121 20.55 0.66 7.10
CA LYS A 121 21.13 1.07 8.40
C LYS A 121 21.44 2.55 8.48
N LEU A 122 21.89 3.19 7.40
CA LEU A 122 22.05 4.65 7.34
C LEU A 122 20.72 5.38 7.57
N ILE A 123 19.65 4.93 6.89
CA ILE A 123 18.29 5.45 7.06
C ILE A 123 17.81 5.20 8.51
N GLU A 124 18.09 4.04 9.09
CA GLU A 124 17.71 3.71 10.47
C GLU A 124 18.40 4.61 11.52
N VAL A 125 19.71 4.83 11.40
CA VAL A 125 20.47 5.72 12.30
C VAL A 125 19.92 7.15 12.25
N LYS A 126 19.77 7.71 11.05
CA LYS A 126 19.19 9.06 10.86
C LYS A 126 17.75 9.16 11.37
N TRP A 127 16.95 8.12 11.12
CA TRP A 127 15.57 8.02 11.62
C TRP A 127 15.51 8.04 13.15
N ASN A 128 16.38 7.28 13.82
CA ASN A 128 16.43 7.21 15.28
C ASN A 128 16.99 8.49 15.90
N PHE A 129 17.97 9.15 15.27
CA PHE A 129 18.60 10.36 15.76
C PHE A 129 17.67 11.59 15.71
N PHE A 130 17.01 11.84 14.56
CA PHE A 130 16.14 13.01 14.39
C PHE A 130 14.78 12.72 13.73
N GLY A 131 14.71 11.76 12.80
CA GLY A 131 13.51 11.50 11.99
C GLY A 131 12.24 11.27 12.81
N ARG A 132 12.26 10.29 13.73
CA ARG A 132 11.12 9.95 14.62
C ARG A 132 10.55 11.18 15.32
N LYS A 133 11.41 11.98 15.98
CA LYS A 133 11.00 13.15 16.77
C LYS A 133 10.47 14.27 15.89
N LYS A 134 11.10 14.54 14.74
CA LYS A 134 10.65 15.58 13.80
C LYS A 134 9.31 15.26 13.16
N ILE A 135 9.09 14.01 12.75
CA ILE A 135 7.83 13.58 12.13
C ILE A 135 6.70 13.48 13.16
N ALA A 136 6.98 13.01 14.38
CA ALA A 136 5.98 13.05 15.46
C ALA A 136 5.51 14.49 15.74
N ILE A 137 6.43 15.46 15.87
CA ILE A 137 6.08 16.87 16.06
C ILE A 137 5.28 17.43 14.87
N ALA A 138 5.70 17.16 13.63
CA ALA A 138 4.99 17.63 12.44
C ALA A 138 3.57 17.03 12.33
N LEU A 139 3.43 15.73 12.60
CA LEU A 139 2.13 15.04 12.59
C LEU A 139 1.20 15.57 13.69
N SER A 140 1.71 15.77 14.91
CA SER A 140 0.92 16.35 16.01
C SER A 140 0.51 17.80 15.76
N LEU A 141 1.38 18.64 15.17
CA LEU A 141 1.04 20.02 14.81
C LEU A 141 0.00 20.07 13.66
N ASN A 142 0.11 19.16 12.68
CA ASN A 142 -0.90 19.05 11.62
C ASN A 142 -2.23 18.51 12.16
N LEU A 143 -2.21 17.52 13.07
CA LEU A 143 -3.41 17.01 13.72
C LEU A 143 -4.09 18.11 14.56
N LEU A 144 -3.34 18.87 15.35
CA LEU A 144 -3.86 20.00 16.13
C LEU A 144 -4.50 21.08 15.23
N PHE A 145 -3.88 21.38 14.08
CA PHE A 145 -4.43 22.29 13.07
C PHE A 145 -5.76 21.77 12.52
N ILE A 146 -5.80 20.53 12.05
CA ILE A 146 -7.03 19.91 11.50
C ILE A 146 -8.12 19.87 12.58
N LEU A 147 -7.80 19.46 13.81
CA LEU A 147 -8.75 19.42 14.92
C LEU A 147 -9.30 20.81 15.25
N SER A 148 -8.46 21.85 15.27
CA SER A 148 -8.90 23.25 15.47
C SER A 148 -9.88 23.69 14.39
N TRP A 149 -9.63 23.36 13.12
CA TRP A 149 -10.55 23.65 12.02
C TRP A 149 -11.82 22.78 12.04
N THR A 150 -11.78 21.52 12.49
CA THR A 150 -13.02 20.74 12.72
C THR A 150 -13.87 21.32 13.84
N ALA A 151 -13.25 21.76 14.95
CA ALA A 151 -13.96 22.38 16.06
C ALA A 151 -14.61 23.71 15.62
N LEU A 152 -13.90 24.52 14.80
CA LEU A 152 -14.46 25.72 14.21
C LEU A 152 -15.59 25.44 13.21
N GLY A 153 -15.48 24.38 12.40
CA GLY A 153 -16.54 23.96 11.47
C GLY A 153 -17.81 23.50 12.18
N ILE A 154 -17.66 22.71 13.25
CA ILE A 154 -18.79 22.30 14.09
C ILE A 154 -19.38 23.54 14.78
N ALA A 155 -18.56 24.41 15.37
CA ALA A 155 -19.01 25.60 16.07
C ALA A 155 -19.75 26.62 15.18
N SER A 156 -19.37 26.73 13.89
CA SER A 156 -20.02 27.58 12.88
C SER A 156 -21.24 26.93 12.21
N SER A 157 -21.38 25.60 12.28
CA SER A 157 -22.58 24.87 11.82
C SER A 157 -23.76 24.93 12.79
N LEU A 158 -23.52 25.31 14.06
CA LEU A 158 -24.58 25.48 15.05
C LEU A 158 -25.49 26.65 14.64
N PRO A 159 -26.82 26.45 14.53
CA PRO A 159 -27.73 27.52 14.11
C PRO A 159 -27.62 28.75 15.01
N ARG A 160 -27.43 29.93 14.40
CA ARG A 160 -27.63 31.21 15.11
C ARG A 160 -29.11 31.36 15.45
N THR A 161 -29.46 31.10 16.70
CA THR A 161 -30.85 31.19 17.21
C THR A 161 -31.32 32.62 17.41
N GLU A 162 -30.41 33.59 17.47
CA GLU A 162 -30.66 34.98 17.87
C GLU A 162 -29.85 35.98 17.03
N GLU A 163 -30.21 37.27 17.13
CA GLU A 163 -29.81 38.34 16.21
C GLU A 163 -28.33 38.77 16.33
N ALA A 164 -27.67 38.49 17.46
CA ALA A 164 -26.29 38.88 17.70
C ALA A 164 -25.29 37.81 17.21
N PRO A 165 -24.28 38.15 16.38
CA PRO A 165 -23.30 37.16 15.89
C PRO A 165 -22.41 36.51 16.96
N TYR A 166 -22.23 37.18 18.12
CA TYR A 166 -21.49 36.70 19.29
C TYR A 166 -22.13 37.23 20.58
N LYS A 167 -22.36 36.35 21.56
CA LYS A 167 -22.74 36.69 22.94
C LYS A 167 -21.55 36.62 23.87
N PHE A 168 -21.10 37.76 24.38
CA PHE A 168 -20.13 37.80 25.48
C PHE A 168 -20.87 37.61 26.82
N PRO A 169 -20.35 36.78 27.75
CA PRO A 169 -19.05 36.11 27.76
C PRO A 169 -19.03 34.71 27.12
N GLU A 170 -20.19 34.11 26.81
CA GLU A 170 -20.32 32.68 26.47
C GLU A 170 -19.58 32.26 25.19
N ASP A 171 -19.46 33.14 24.20
CA ASP A 171 -18.79 32.86 22.92
C ASP A 171 -17.27 33.08 22.91
N VAL A 172 -16.65 33.49 24.02
CA VAL A 172 -15.21 33.81 24.07
C VAL A 172 -14.33 32.64 23.61
N TRP A 173 -14.74 31.39 23.86
CA TRP A 173 -14.03 30.19 23.38
C TRP A 173 -14.02 30.08 21.84
N ARG A 174 -15.07 30.53 21.14
CA ARG A 174 -15.10 30.53 19.66
C ARG A 174 -14.06 31.47 19.10
N ILE A 175 -13.91 32.66 19.68
CA ILE A 175 -12.91 33.65 19.29
C ILE A 175 -11.49 33.11 19.55
N ILE A 176 -11.27 32.46 20.70
CA ILE A 176 -10.00 31.78 21.02
C ILE A 176 -9.69 30.67 19.98
N LEU A 177 -10.67 29.84 19.61
CA LEU A 177 -10.48 28.81 18.56
C LEU A 177 -10.14 29.42 17.20
N ILE A 178 -10.79 30.52 16.80
CA ILE A 178 -10.47 31.25 15.56
C ILE A 178 -9.02 31.77 15.59
N VAL A 179 -8.60 32.39 16.70
CA VAL A 179 -7.22 32.90 16.85
C VAL A 179 -6.19 31.76 16.80
N ILE A 180 -6.48 30.60 17.41
CA ILE A 180 -5.62 29.40 17.35
C ILE A 180 -5.57 28.84 15.92
N ALA A 181 -6.71 28.67 15.25
CA ALA A 181 -6.80 28.12 13.90
C ALA A 181 -6.08 29.00 12.86
N LEU A 182 -6.23 30.33 12.97
CA LEU A 182 -5.52 31.32 12.14
C LEU A 182 -4.01 31.36 12.47
N GLY A 183 -3.63 31.33 13.75
CA GLY A 183 -2.22 31.31 14.16
C GLY A 183 -1.49 30.06 13.63
N LEU A 184 -2.13 28.89 13.69
CA LEU A 184 -1.63 27.65 13.11
C LEU A 184 -1.61 27.68 11.58
N MET A 185 -2.60 28.30 10.92
CA MET A 185 -2.59 28.51 9.47
C MET A 185 -1.39 29.36 9.03
N ILE A 186 -1.17 30.51 9.68
CA ILE A 186 -0.05 31.41 9.41
C ILE A 186 1.28 30.68 9.63
N TYR A 187 1.43 29.94 10.74
CA TYR A 187 2.62 29.14 11.01
C TYR A 187 2.93 28.14 9.89
N GLN A 188 1.93 27.39 9.41
CA GLN A 188 2.12 26.41 8.35
C GLN A 188 2.41 27.07 6.99
N MET A 189 1.74 28.18 6.64
CA MET A 189 2.05 28.93 5.42
C MET A 189 3.48 29.50 5.44
N VAL A 190 3.98 29.93 6.61
CA VAL A 190 5.36 30.42 6.76
C VAL A 190 6.39 29.30 6.53
N GLU A 191 6.16 28.08 7.03
CA GLU A 191 7.04 26.94 6.75
C GLU A 191 7.02 26.53 5.27
N GLU A 192 5.87 26.58 4.59
CA GLU A 192 5.78 26.29 3.15
C GLU A 192 6.43 27.38 2.28
N PHE A 193 6.25 28.67 2.58
CA PHE A 193 6.97 29.75 1.91
C PHE A 193 8.50 29.63 2.10
N LYS A 194 8.93 29.18 3.29
CA LYS A 194 10.32 28.89 3.62
C LYS A 194 10.86 27.71 2.80
N GLU A 195 10.11 26.62 2.64
CA GLU A 195 10.50 25.50 1.77
C GLU A 195 10.63 25.94 0.30
N ILE A 196 9.68 26.73 -0.22
CA ILE A 196 9.74 27.32 -1.58
C ILE A 196 11.01 28.18 -1.73
N PHE A 197 11.30 29.05 -0.77
CA PHE A 197 12.47 29.91 -0.81
C PHE A 197 13.78 29.12 -0.73
N GLN A 198 13.84 28.09 0.12
CA GLN A 198 15.00 27.19 0.24
C GLN A 198 15.21 26.38 -1.04
N SER A 199 14.16 25.80 -1.64
CA SER A 199 14.23 25.07 -2.92
C SER A 199 14.73 25.98 -4.05
N ARG A 200 14.16 27.19 -4.17
CA ARG A 200 14.62 28.21 -5.14
C ARG A 200 16.08 28.64 -4.88
N LYS A 201 16.52 28.71 -3.62
CA LYS A 201 17.89 29.05 -3.24
C LYS A 201 18.88 27.91 -3.53
N LYS A 202 18.55 26.65 -3.19
CA LYS A 202 19.35 25.44 -3.52
C LYS A 202 19.54 25.36 -5.03
N LEU A 203 18.47 25.52 -5.82
CA LEU A 203 18.57 25.54 -7.29
C LEU A 203 19.47 26.68 -7.80
N LYS A 204 19.31 27.92 -7.31
CA LYS A 204 20.15 29.06 -7.73
C LYS A 204 21.63 28.87 -7.38
N LEU A 205 21.95 28.23 -6.25
CA LEU A 205 23.32 27.90 -5.86
C LEU A 205 23.89 26.76 -6.70
N TRP A 206 23.13 25.66 -6.86
CA TRP A 206 23.53 24.52 -7.68
C TRP A 206 23.73 24.90 -9.16
N LYS A 207 22.86 25.72 -9.76
CA LYS A 207 23.08 26.26 -11.11
C LYS A 207 24.38 27.07 -11.20
N LYS A 208 24.63 27.98 -10.24
CA LYS A 208 25.87 28.79 -10.22
C LYS A 208 27.14 27.96 -10.00
N TRP A 209 27.05 26.87 -9.23
CA TRP A 209 28.16 25.94 -9.05
C TRP A 209 28.39 25.08 -10.30
N ARG A 210 27.35 24.46 -10.86
CA ARG A 210 27.47 23.58 -12.04
C ARG A 210 27.89 24.36 -13.29
N LYS A 211 27.39 25.59 -13.50
CA LYS A 211 27.80 26.45 -14.62
C LYS A 211 29.30 26.74 -14.57
N LYS A 212 29.87 27.06 -13.39
CA LYS A 212 31.31 27.26 -13.22
C LYS A 212 32.17 26.04 -13.56
N GLU A 213 31.69 24.83 -13.24
CA GLU A 213 32.42 23.60 -13.56
C GLU A 213 32.37 23.30 -15.07
N LEU A 214 31.23 23.55 -15.73
CA LEU A 214 31.13 23.48 -17.19
C LEU A 214 31.99 24.56 -17.87
N GLU A 215 32.06 25.78 -17.33
CA GLU A 215 32.95 26.88 -17.78
C GLU A 215 34.45 26.62 -17.50
N LYS A 216 34.78 25.72 -16.56
CA LYS A 216 36.15 25.22 -16.31
C LYS A 216 36.51 24.18 -17.37
N ASP A 217 35.64 23.22 -17.63
CA ASP A 217 35.86 22.16 -18.62
C ASP A 217 35.87 22.69 -20.07
N LEU A 218 35.04 23.71 -20.38
CA LEU A 218 35.03 24.41 -21.69
C LEU A 218 36.40 24.98 -22.11
N LYS A 219 37.30 25.25 -21.15
CA LYS A 219 38.65 25.77 -21.40
C LYS A 219 39.66 24.69 -21.79
N TYR A 220 39.34 23.42 -21.55
CA TYR A 220 40.21 22.27 -21.83
C TYR A 220 39.71 21.41 -22.99
N CYS A 221 38.58 21.77 -23.62
CA CYS A 221 38.07 21.10 -24.82
C CYS A 221 39.12 21.01 -25.93
N HIS A 222 39.26 19.84 -26.54
CA HIS A 222 40.31 19.62 -27.52
C HIS A 222 39.95 20.22 -28.90
N PRO A 223 40.83 21.00 -29.57
CA PRO A 223 40.49 21.69 -30.82
C PRO A 223 40.02 20.81 -31.99
N MET A 224 40.37 19.51 -32.00
CA MET A 224 39.90 18.57 -33.04
C MET A 224 38.50 17.99 -32.78
N TRP A 225 37.90 18.22 -31.61
CA TRP A 225 36.61 17.64 -31.21
C TRP A 225 35.60 18.74 -30.84
N PRO A 226 35.03 19.47 -31.83
CA PRO A 226 34.08 20.55 -31.58
C PRO A 226 32.80 20.09 -30.89
N GLU A 227 32.41 18.82 -31.07
CA GLU A 227 31.24 18.19 -30.44
C GLU A 227 31.26 18.27 -28.91
N GLU A 228 32.44 18.12 -28.28
CA GLU A 228 32.60 18.24 -26.83
C GLU A 228 32.23 19.65 -26.34
N LYS A 229 32.69 20.66 -27.09
CA LYS A 229 32.41 22.07 -26.79
C LYS A 229 30.93 22.40 -27.00
N GLU A 230 30.33 21.93 -28.09
CA GLU A 230 28.90 22.12 -28.36
C GLU A 230 28.02 21.46 -27.28
N TYR A 231 28.35 20.23 -26.90
CA TYR A 231 27.70 19.52 -25.80
C TYR A 231 27.79 20.26 -24.47
N LEU A 232 28.94 20.84 -24.13
CA LEU A 232 29.10 21.65 -22.92
C LEU A 232 28.34 22.98 -22.98
N GLN A 233 28.29 23.65 -24.14
CA GLN A 233 27.49 24.87 -24.34
C GLN A 233 26.00 24.57 -24.17
N LYS A 234 25.48 23.53 -24.83
CA LYS A 234 24.10 23.06 -24.67
C LYS A 234 23.79 22.66 -23.22
N SER A 235 24.73 21.99 -22.54
CA SER A 235 24.62 21.65 -21.12
C SER A 235 24.52 22.87 -20.20
N ILE A 236 24.99 24.06 -20.62
CA ILE A 236 24.82 25.33 -19.90
C ILE A 236 23.44 25.94 -20.18
N GLU A 237 22.92 25.82 -21.40
CA GLU A 237 21.58 26.30 -21.78
C GLU A 237 20.47 25.48 -21.11
N ASP A 238 20.56 24.14 -21.17
CA ASP A 238 19.66 23.21 -20.46
C ASP A 238 19.65 23.48 -18.94
N LEU A 239 20.80 23.86 -18.38
CA LEU A 239 20.94 24.24 -16.97
C LEU A 239 20.06 25.45 -16.62
N GLU A 240 19.90 26.41 -17.53
CA GLU A 240 19.12 27.63 -17.30
C GLU A 240 17.61 27.37 -17.43
N ALA A 241 17.18 26.41 -18.26
CA ALA A 241 15.79 25.96 -18.35
C ALA A 241 15.25 25.24 -17.08
N LEU A 242 16.11 24.58 -16.30
CA LEU A 242 15.70 23.78 -15.12
C LEU A 242 14.83 24.54 -14.10
N GLN A 243 13.69 23.96 -13.72
CA GLN A 243 12.74 24.53 -12.75
C GLN A 243 12.90 23.95 -11.32
N PRO A 244 12.44 24.66 -10.26
CA PRO A 244 12.49 24.18 -8.87
C PRO A 244 11.77 22.83 -8.67
N SER A 245 12.32 21.99 -7.79
CA SER A 245 11.75 20.67 -7.47
C SER A 245 10.44 20.74 -6.67
N TYR A 246 10.22 21.81 -5.89
CA TYR A 246 9.06 21.94 -4.98
C TYR A 246 7.71 21.70 -5.68
N PHE A 247 7.50 22.26 -6.86
CA PHE A 247 6.25 22.13 -7.63
C PHE A 247 6.13 20.81 -8.41
N LYS A 248 7.11 19.89 -8.29
CA LYS A 248 7.03 18.54 -8.86
C LYS A 248 6.45 17.51 -7.89
N ASP A 249 6.39 17.80 -6.58
CA ASP A 249 5.66 16.95 -5.64
C ASP A 249 4.18 17.37 -5.61
N PHE A 250 3.30 16.43 -5.97
CA PHE A 250 1.85 16.61 -5.96
C PHE A 250 1.33 17.13 -4.61
N TRP A 251 1.89 16.65 -3.50
CA TRP A 251 1.45 17.04 -2.15
C TRP A 251 1.70 18.51 -1.83
N ASN A 252 2.70 19.13 -2.45
CA ASN A 252 2.96 20.55 -2.27
C ASN A 252 1.96 21.40 -3.06
N VAL A 253 1.55 20.97 -4.26
CA VAL A 253 0.46 21.62 -5.03
C VAL A 253 -0.89 21.45 -4.32
N PHE A 254 -1.16 20.26 -3.77
CA PHE A 254 -2.35 19.97 -2.97
C PHE A 254 -2.47 20.86 -1.73
N ASP A 255 -1.36 21.10 -1.03
CA ASP A 255 -1.35 22.01 0.13
C ASP A 255 -1.73 23.45 -0.24
N TRP A 256 -1.26 23.97 -1.38
CA TRP A 256 -1.67 25.31 -1.87
C TRP A 256 -3.16 25.38 -2.23
N MET A 257 -3.72 24.29 -2.77
CA MET A 257 -5.17 24.18 -2.98
C MET A 257 -5.93 24.20 -1.64
N VAL A 258 -5.47 23.48 -0.62
CA VAL A 258 -6.09 23.48 0.73
C VAL A 258 -6.00 24.86 1.37
N TYR A 259 -4.86 25.57 1.29
CA TYR A 259 -4.76 26.94 1.81
C TYR A 259 -5.66 27.92 1.06
N PHE A 260 -5.82 27.78 -0.27
CA PHE A 260 -6.75 28.62 -1.03
C PHE A 260 -8.22 28.40 -0.60
N LEU A 261 -8.62 27.14 -0.38
CA LEU A 261 -9.93 26.81 0.17
C LEU A 261 -10.13 27.39 1.59
N LEU A 262 -9.12 27.29 2.46
CA LEU A 262 -9.16 27.93 3.79
C LEU A 262 -9.25 29.46 3.72
N CYS A 263 -8.56 30.10 2.78
CA CYS A 263 -8.74 31.53 2.51
C CYS A 263 -10.18 31.85 2.07
N ALA A 264 -10.81 31.02 1.24
CA ALA A 264 -12.21 31.19 0.86
C ALA A 264 -13.18 30.99 2.04
N VAL A 265 -12.89 30.06 2.96
CA VAL A 265 -13.61 29.91 4.24
C VAL A 265 -13.49 31.17 5.11
N ILE A 266 -12.30 31.77 5.21
CA ILE A 266 -12.07 33.02 5.96
C ILE A 266 -12.81 34.20 5.31
N ILE A 267 -12.74 34.33 3.99
CA ILE A 267 -13.43 35.40 3.23
C ILE A 267 -14.95 35.29 3.40
N THR A 268 -15.52 34.09 3.28
CA THR A 268 -16.96 33.88 3.48
C THR A 268 -17.39 34.09 4.94
N HIS A 269 -16.56 33.76 5.92
CA HIS A 269 -16.81 34.07 7.34
C HIS A 269 -16.81 35.59 7.60
N ILE A 270 -15.86 36.33 7.02
CA ILE A 270 -15.83 37.80 7.13
C ILE A 270 -17.06 38.42 6.46
N ALA A 271 -17.47 37.92 5.29
CA ALA A 271 -18.67 38.39 4.61
C ALA A 271 -19.95 38.13 5.43
N ASP A 272 -20.08 36.95 6.06
CA ASP A 272 -21.18 36.57 6.95
C ASP A 272 -21.26 37.43 8.24
N LEU A 273 -20.11 37.93 8.73
CA LEU A 273 -20.08 38.86 9.88
C LEU A 273 -20.38 40.33 9.50
N VAL A 274 -20.00 40.75 8.29
CA VAL A 274 -20.21 42.13 7.80
C VAL A 274 -21.63 42.32 7.26
N VAL A 275 -22.15 41.35 6.49
CA VAL A 275 -23.47 41.44 5.84
C VAL A 275 -24.52 40.71 6.68
N GLN A 276 -24.78 41.28 7.85
CA GLN A 276 -25.77 40.78 8.81
C GLN A 276 -27.17 40.68 8.17
N ASN A 277 -28.00 39.77 8.68
CA ASN A 277 -29.31 39.31 8.15
C ASN A 277 -29.33 38.39 6.90
N ASN A 278 -28.24 38.23 6.14
CA ASN A 278 -28.26 37.36 4.94
C ASN A 278 -28.09 35.85 5.25
N LYS A 279 -29.20 35.17 5.52
CA LYS A 279 -29.24 33.71 5.79
C LYS A 279 -28.58 32.85 4.71
N ASP A 280 -28.73 33.21 3.43
CA ASP A 280 -28.14 32.46 2.31
C ASP A 280 -26.60 32.55 2.28
N LEU A 281 -26.03 33.63 2.81
CA LEU A 281 -24.58 33.81 2.92
C LEU A 281 -24.00 32.89 4.00
N HIS A 282 -24.67 32.79 5.15
CA HIS A 282 -24.34 31.83 6.21
C HIS A 282 -24.41 30.38 5.71
N VAL A 283 -25.50 30.00 5.03
CA VAL A 283 -25.65 28.67 4.39
C VAL A 283 -24.53 28.41 3.37
N SER A 284 -24.14 29.43 2.59
CA SER A 284 -23.04 29.32 1.62
C SER A 284 -21.68 29.16 2.30
N HIS A 285 -21.42 29.87 3.41
CA HIS A 285 -20.21 29.69 4.22
C HIS A 285 -20.10 28.25 4.77
N VAL A 286 -21.17 27.73 5.39
CA VAL A 286 -21.19 26.35 5.92
C VAL A 286 -20.99 25.30 4.81
N ARG A 287 -21.54 25.52 3.61
CA ARG A 287 -21.27 24.66 2.43
C ARG A 287 -19.79 24.67 2.01
N VAL A 288 -19.17 25.86 1.90
CA VAL A 288 -17.74 25.99 1.55
C VAL A 288 -16.84 25.36 2.62
N PHE A 289 -17.18 25.53 3.91
CA PHE A 289 -16.48 24.87 5.01
C PHE A 289 -16.58 23.34 4.91
N SER A 290 -17.79 22.82 4.66
CA SER A 290 -18.07 21.38 4.57
C SER A 290 -17.34 20.68 3.42
N VAL A 291 -17.08 21.37 2.31
CA VAL A 291 -16.21 20.85 1.25
C VAL A 291 -14.73 20.95 1.67
N THR A 292 -14.32 22.09 2.23
CA THR A 292 -12.92 22.35 2.61
C THR A 292 -12.39 21.37 3.66
N ILE A 293 -13.22 20.96 4.62
CA ILE A 293 -12.80 20.07 5.72
C ILE A 293 -12.43 18.67 5.22
N ILE A 294 -13.02 18.20 4.12
CA ILE A 294 -12.69 16.91 3.49
C ILE A 294 -11.26 16.93 2.93
N PHE A 295 -10.92 17.96 2.15
CA PHE A 295 -9.56 18.15 1.63
C PHE A 295 -8.53 18.36 2.75
N LEU A 296 -8.93 19.04 3.83
CA LEU A 296 -8.08 19.24 5.00
C LEU A 296 -7.76 17.93 5.75
N TRP A 297 -8.69 16.97 5.82
CA TRP A 297 -8.41 15.63 6.36
C TRP A 297 -7.53 14.79 5.43
N LEU A 298 -7.75 14.82 4.11
CA LEU A 298 -6.89 14.13 3.14
C LEU A 298 -5.41 14.58 3.23
N ARG A 299 -5.18 15.84 3.64
CA ARG A 299 -3.84 16.41 3.83
C ARG A 299 -2.96 15.65 4.85
N VAL A 300 -3.54 14.90 5.80
CA VAL A 300 -2.78 14.05 6.75
C VAL A 300 -1.81 13.11 6.02
N MET A 301 -2.17 12.66 4.82
CA MET A 301 -1.35 11.75 4.01
C MET A 301 0.04 12.32 3.69
N LYS A 302 0.22 13.64 3.51
CA LYS A 302 1.54 14.27 3.26
C LYS A 302 2.55 13.92 4.34
N HIS A 303 2.15 13.92 5.61
CA HIS A 303 3.01 13.61 6.75
C HIS A 303 3.03 12.11 7.08
N ALA A 304 1.90 11.41 6.92
CA ALA A 304 1.83 9.95 7.12
C ALA A 304 2.70 9.16 6.12
N ARG A 305 3.00 9.73 4.94
CA ARG A 305 3.89 9.18 3.90
C ARG A 305 5.29 8.76 4.42
N ALA A 306 5.76 9.33 5.52
CA ALA A 306 7.06 8.98 6.13
C ALA A 306 7.04 7.72 7.02
N ILE A 307 5.86 7.22 7.37
CA ILE A 307 5.69 6.02 8.21
C ILE A 307 5.78 4.79 7.30
N ARG A 308 6.74 3.89 7.55
CA ARG A 308 7.00 2.70 6.69
C ARG A 308 5.74 1.88 6.38
N LEU A 309 4.81 1.76 7.33
CA LEU A 309 3.55 1.04 7.17
C LEU A 309 2.57 1.73 6.21
N LEU A 310 2.53 3.07 6.17
CA LEU A 310 1.51 3.84 5.43
C LEU A 310 2.03 4.39 4.09
N GLY A 311 3.33 4.66 3.98
CA GLY A 311 3.97 5.19 2.78
C GLY A 311 3.61 4.46 1.47
N PRO A 312 3.64 3.12 1.41
CA PRO A 312 3.28 2.36 0.21
C PRO A 312 1.83 2.57 -0.22
N PHE A 313 0.87 2.52 0.72
CA PHE A 313 -0.54 2.71 0.42
C PHE A 313 -0.84 4.13 -0.08
N ILE A 314 -0.14 5.15 0.44
CA ILE A 314 -0.27 6.54 -0.01
C ILE A 314 0.30 6.72 -1.44
N VAL A 315 1.42 6.05 -1.77
CA VAL A 315 1.96 6.00 -3.14
C VAL A 315 1.06 5.20 -4.09
N MET A 316 0.44 4.13 -3.60
CA MET A 316 -0.50 3.30 -4.34
C MET A 316 -1.77 4.08 -4.69
N LEU A 317 -2.35 4.82 -3.73
CA LEU A 317 -3.51 5.69 -3.93
C LEU A 317 -3.25 6.73 -5.03
N GLY A 318 -2.07 7.35 -5.05
CA GLY A 318 -1.66 8.29 -6.11
C GLY A 318 -1.54 7.65 -7.50
N LYS A 319 -1.22 6.35 -7.60
CA LYS A 319 -1.29 5.61 -8.88
C LYS A 319 -2.73 5.27 -9.24
N ILE A 320 -3.49 4.73 -8.29
CA ILE A 320 -4.90 4.37 -8.42
C ILE A 320 -5.74 5.55 -8.95
N VAL A 321 -5.52 6.78 -8.48
CA VAL A 321 -6.23 7.97 -8.98
C VAL A 321 -6.04 8.16 -10.50
N ASN A 322 -4.83 7.91 -11.03
CA ASN A 322 -4.58 8.02 -12.48
C ASN A 322 -5.28 6.91 -13.27
N ASP A 323 -5.46 5.72 -12.69
CA ASP A 323 -6.18 4.62 -13.34
C ASP A 323 -7.70 4.80 -13.26
N VAL A 324 -8.20 5.35 -12.14
CA VAL A 324 -9.59 5.80 -11.97
C VAL A 324 -9.94 6.93 -12.96
N LEU A 325 -9.01 7.83 -13.27
CA LEU A 325 -9.23 8.87 -14.30
C LEU A 325 -9.33 8.31 -15.72
N LYS A 326 -8.50 7.31 -16.09
CA LYS A 326 -8.62 6.59 -17.37
C LYS A 326 -9.95 5.83 -17.45
N PHE A 327 -10.33 5.18 -16.36
CA PHE A 327 -11.60 4.48 -16.22
C PHE A 327 -12.80 5.44 -16.34
N LEU A 328 -12.74 6.61 -15.69
CA LEU A 328 -13.80 7.62 -15.75
C LEU A 328 -14.00 8.17 -17.17
N PHE A 329 -12.94 8.28 -17.97
CA PHE A 329 -13.03 8.63 -19.38
C PHE A 329 -13.81 7.56 -20.18
N LEU A 330 -13.44 6.28 -20.05
CA LEU A 330 -14.15 5.17 -20.71
C LEU A 330 -15.60 5.03 -20.22
N TYR A 331 -15.84 5.17 -18.92
CA TYR A 331 -17.19 5.16 -18.36
C TYR A 331 -18.03 6.34 -18.87
N GLY A 332 -17.41 7.51 -19.06
CA GLY A 332 -18.05 8.70 -19.63
C GLY A 332 -18.63 8.49 -21.03
N GLU A 333 -17.96 7.68 -21.87
CA GLU A 333 -18.42 7.32 -23.22
C GLU A 333 -19.78 6.61 -23.21
N PHE A 334 -20.04 5.75 -22.22
CA PHE A 334 -21.35 5.11 -22.03
C PHE A 334 -22.32 5.98 -21.23
N TYR A 335 -21.83 6.65 -20.17
CA TYR A 335 -22.65 7.41 -19.23
C TYR A 335 -23.34 8.62 -19.87
N ILE A 336 -22.66 9.37 -20.74
CA ILE A 336 -23.21 10.59 -21.35
C ILE A 336 -24.41 10.28 -22.28
N PRO A 337 -24.34 9.34 -23.23
CA PRO A 337 -25.50 8.93 -24.04
C PRO A 337 -26.70 8.45 -23.22
N PHE A 338 -26.47 7.64 -22.18
CA PHE A 338 -27.54 7.22 -21.28
C PHE A 338 -28.15 8.40 -20.51
N ALA A 339 -27.34 9.32 -19.98
CA ALA A 339 -27.85 10.53 -19.32
C ALA A 339 -28.71 11.39 -20.24
N CYS A 340 -28.34 11.52 -21.52
CA CYS A 340 -29.19 12.17 -22.52
C CYS A 340 -30.51 11.42 -22.74
N ALA A 341 -30.49 10.09 -22.85
CA ALA A 341 -31.69 9.28 -23.05
C ALA A 341 -32.66 9.34 -21.85
N PHE A 342 -32.16 9.22 -20.62
CA PHE A 342 -32.95 9.39 -19.41
C PHE A 342 -33.56 10.81 -19.30
N TRP A 343 -32.81 11.85 -19.69
CA TRP A 343 -33.36 13.22 -19.73
C TRP A 343 -34.47 13.39 -20.77
N ILE A 344 -34.34 12.77 -21.94
CA ILE A 344 -35.34 12.85 -23.03
C ILE A 344 -36.68 12.21 -22.63
N ILE A 345 -36.67 11.11 -21.86
CA ILE A 345 -37.89 10.39 -21.47
C ILE A 345 -38.45 10.83 -20.12
N PHE A 346 -37.60 11.06 -19.11
CA PHE A 346 -38.02 11.28 -17.71
C PHE A 346 -37.70 12.67 -17.15
N GLY A 347 -36.97 13.51 -17.90
CA GLY A 347 -36.58 14.85 -17.47
C GLY A 347 -37.78 15.73 -17.12
N GLY A 348 -37.82 16.25 -15.89
CA GLY A 348 -38.94 17.06 -15.41
C GLY A 348 -40.22 16.29 -15.04
N LEU A 349 -40.37 15.02 -15.46
CA LEU A 349 -41.57 14.20 -15.19
C LEU A 349 -41.44 13.35 -13.91
N VAL A 350 -40.22 12.94 -13.56
CA VAL A 350 -39.93 12.16 -12.34
C VAL A 350 -39.31 13.07 -11.28
N ASN A 351 -39.79 13.00 -10.03
CA ASN A 351 -39.33 13.86 -8.92
C ASN A 351 -37.79 13.85 -8.74
N ASN A 352 -37.17 12.68 -8.86
CA ASN A 352 -35.71 12.51 -8.75
C ASN A 352 -34.93 13.00 -9.99
N MET A 353 -35.63 13.37 -11.07
CA MET A 353 -35.06 13.84 -12.35
C MET A 353 -35.62 15.22 -12.76
N ALA A 354 -36.15 16.00 -11.81
CA ALA A 354 -36.75 17.31 -12.05
C ALA A 354 -35.77 18.36 -12.59
N SER A 355 -34.46 18.18 -12.36
CA SER A 355 -33.39 19.01 -12.94
C SER A 355 -32.20 18.17 -13.37
N VAL A 356 -31.41 18.69 -14.32
CA VAL A 356 -30.24 17.99 -14.89
C VAL A 356 -29.26 17.50 -13.81
N PRO A 357 -28.89 18.27 -12.76
CA PRO A 357 -28.01 17.77 -11.69
C PRO A 357 -28.63 16.62 -10.87
N GLN A 358 -29.94 16.65 -10.61
CA GLN A 358 -30.63 15.58 -9.88
C GLN A 358 -30.75 14.31 -10.73
N MET A 359 -31.04 14.46 -12.03
CA MET A 359 -31.05 13.36 -13.00
C MET A 359 -29.68 12.69 -13.10
N LEU A 360 -28.61 13.47 -13.28
CA LEU A 360 -27.23 12.94 -13.29
C LEU A 360 -26.88 12.23 -11.98
N PHE A 361 -27.20 12.82 -10.82
CA PHE A 361 -26.94 12.17 -9.53
C PHE A 361 -27.75 10.88 -9.34
N THR A 362 -28.98 10.82 -9.84
CA THR A 362 -29.83 9.62 -9.80
C THR A 362 -29.29 8.50 -10.68
N ILE A 363 -28.81 8.81 -11.90
CA ILE A 363 -28.19 7.82 -12.80
C ILE A 363 -26.84 7.35 -12.23
N PHE A 364 -26.07 8.22 -11.59
CA PHE A 364 -24.86 7.81 -10.86
C PHE A 364 -25.20 6.87 -9.68
N ARG A 365 -26.16 7.25 -8.82
CA ARG A 365 -26.68 6.43 -7.70
C ARG A 365 -27.10 5.04 -8.18
N MET A 366 -27.83 4.97 -9.29
CA MET A 366 -28.31 3.73 -9.91
C MET A 366 -27.19 2.75 -10.29
N THR A 367 -25.94 3.18 -10.48
CA THR A 367 -24.82 2.25 -10.74
C THR A 367 -24.19 1.62 -9.50
N LEU A 368 -24.50 2.14 -8.32
CA LEU A 368 -23.90 1.74 -7.04
C LEU A 368 -24.94 1.26 -6.01
N VAL A 369 -26.21 1.63 -6.19
CA VAL A 369 -27.30 1.44 -5.23
C VAL A 369 -28.58 1.07 -5.99
N ASP A 370 -29.17 -0.07 -5.62
CA ASP A 370 -30.39 -0.63 -6.25
C ASP A 370 -31.68 0.11 -5.85
N ASP A 371 -31.64 0.89 -4.76
CA ASP A 371 -32.70 1.83 -4.40
C ASP A 371 -32.64 3.08 -5.30
N TYR A 372 -33.33 2.99 -6.44
CA TYR A 372 -33.71 4.09 -7.32
C TYR A 372 -35.20 3.93 -7.67
N ASN A 373 -36.01 5.00 -7.62
CA ASN A 373 -37.48 4.90 -7.74
C ASN A 373 -37.97 4.41 -9.12
N PHE A 374 -37.91 3.10 -9.37
CA PHE A 374 -38.36 2.50 -10.62
C PHE A 374 -39.87 2.64 -10.82
N SER A 375 -40.65 2.65 -9.73
CA SER A 375 -42.09 2.95 -9.73
C SER A 375 -42.42 4.23 -10.50
N ASP A 376 -41.63 5.28 -10.29
CA ASP A 376 -41.93 6.63 -10.76
C ASP A 376 -41.59 6.77 -12.24
N MET A 377 -40.55 6.06 -12.72
CA MET A 377 -40.22 5.94 -14.14
C MET A 377 -41.19 5.02 -14.87
N TYR A 378 -41.55 3.88 -14.28
CA TYR A 378 -42.54 2.95 -14.82
C TYR A 378 -43.93 3.58 -14.99
N ALA A 379 -44.31 4.50 -14.09
CA ALA A 379 -45.55 5.27 -14.21
C ALA A 379 -45.56 6.28 -15.37
N VAL A 380 -44.40 6.68 -15.88
CA VAL A 380 -44.25 7.60 -17.03
C VAL A 380 -44.20 6.81 -18.35
N ASP A 381 -43.30 5.84 -18.46
CA ASP A 381 -43.19 4.95 -19.62
C ASP A 381 -42.71 3.56 -19.17
N PRO A 382 -43.62 2.56 -19.07
CA PRO A 382 -43.25 1.18 -18.72
C PRO A 382 -42.19 0.55 -19.62
N VAL A 383 -42.20 0.88 -20.92
CA VAL A 383 -41.36 0.24 -21.94
C VAL A 383 -39.97 0.85 -21.90
N MET A 384 -39.87 2.18 -21.93
CA MET A 384 -38.58 2.87 -21.82
C MET A 384 -37.97 2.74 -20.43
N ALA A 385 -38.78 2.59 -19.36
CA ALA A 385 -38.27 2.27 -18.03
C ALA A 385 -37.55 0.92 -18.04
N TYR A 386 -38.19 -0.16 -18.52
CA TYR A 386 -37.50 -1.47 -18.59
C TYR A 386 -36.27 -1.45 -19.51
N ILE A 387 -36.34 -0.79 -20.67
CA ILE A 387 -35.24 -0.73 -21.63
C ILE A 387 -34.08 0.09 -21.07
N LEU A 388 -34.29 1.35 -20.66
CA LEU A 388 -33.22 2.22 -20.19
C LEU A 388 -32.64 1.73 -18.87
N CYS A 389 -33.48 1.38 -17.89
CA CYS A 389 -33.00 0.89 -16.59
C CYS A 389 -32.29 -0.46 -16.74
N GLY A 390 -32.89 -1.42 -17.48
CA GLY A 390 -32.33 -2.75 -17.66
C GLY A 390 -31.04 -2.77 -18.48
N THR A 391 -30.96 -2.01 -19.58
CA THR A 391 -29.72 -1.94 -20.38
C THR A 391 -28.63 -1.14 -19.67
N PHE A 392 -28.95 -0.04 -18.98
CA PHE A 392 -27.96 0.72 -18.21
C PHE A 392 -27.39 -0.10 -17.05
N LEU A 393 -28.24 -0.80 -16.27
CA LEU A 393 -27.77 -1.70 -15.21
C LEU A 393 -26.98 -2.88 -15.76
N GLY A 394 -27.41 -3.49 -16.88
CA GLY A 394 -26.65 -4.56 -17.53
C GLY A 394 -25.26 -4.10 -17.96
N VAL A 395 -25.17 -3.01 -18.72
CA VAL A 395 -23.90 -2.44 -19.18
C VAL A 395 -23.02 -2.01 -17.99
N SER A 396 -23.59 -1.33 -16.99
CA SER A 396 -22.82 -0.84 -15.84
C SER A 396 -22.36 -1.96 -14.92
N SER A 397 -23.24 -2.88 -14.49
CA SER A 397 -22.83 -3.99 -13.62
C SER A 397 -21.82 -4.93 -14.27
N ILE A 398 -21.91 -5.16 -15.59
CA ILE A 398 -20.99 -6.03 -16.33
C ILE A 398 -19.67 -5.32 -16.65
N LEU A 399 -19.67 -4.05 -17.07
CA LEU A 399 -18.46 -3.34 -17.48
C LEU A 399 -17.87 -2.45 -16.37
N CYS A 400 -18.66 -1.55 -15.79
CA CYS A 400 -18.20 -0.49 -14.87
C CYS A 400 -17.50 -1.09 -13.64
N ILE A 401 -18.21 -1.88 -12.83
CA ILE A 401 -17.69 -2.40 -11.56
C ILE A 401 -16.56 -3.42 -11.80
N ASN A 402 -16.74 -4.37 -12.73
CA ASN A 402 -15.77 -5.43 -12.96
C ASN A 402 -14.45 -4.91 -13.55
N LEU A 403 -14.50 -3.97 -14.50
CA LEU A 403 -13.29 -3.37 -15.07
C LEU A 403 -12.56 -2.50 -14.04
N LEU A 404 -13.30 -1.74 -13.22
CA LEU A 404 -12.71 -0.95 -12.15
C LEU A 404 -11.98 -1.85 -11.14
N ILE A 405 -12.61 -2.94 -10.68
CA ILE A 405 -11.97 -3.90 -9.77
C ILE A 405 -10.72 -4.53 -10.40
N ALA A 406 -10.77 -4.91 -11.69
CA ALA A 406 -9.63 -5.48 -12.40
C ALA A 406 -8.44 -4.50 -12.49
N LEU A 407 -8.69 -3.24 -12.88
CA LEU A 407 -7.67 -2.19 -12.96
C LEU A 407 -7.07 -1.86 -11.58
N LEU A 408 -7.91 -1.81 -10.54
CA LEU A 408 -7.46 -1.56 -9.16
C LEU A 408 -6.61 -2.71 -8.63
N ALA A 409 -6.98 -3.97 -8.88
CA ALA A 409 -6.21 -5.13 -8.45
C ALA A 409 -4.83 -5.22 -9.14
N ASP A 410 -4.79 -4.97 -10.45
CA ASP A 410 -3.57 -4.93 -11.26
C ASP A 410 -2.60 -3.81 -10.81
N SER A 411 -3.12 -2.60 -10.57
CA SER A 411 -2.31 -1.51 -10.01
C SER A 411 -1.98 -1.65 -8.52
N PHE A 412 -2.78 -2.38 -7.73
CA PHE A 412 -2.42 -2.79 -6.37
C PHE A 412 -1.19 -3.70 -6.42
N GLN A 413 -1.25 -4.80 -7.19
CA GLN A 413 -0.20 -5.82 -7.23
C GLN A 413 1.17 -5.22 -7.61
N ARG A 414 1.23 -4.46 -8.72
CA ARG A 414 2.46 -3.77 -9.18
C ARG A 414 3.10 -2.84 -8.14
N VAL A 415 2.34 -2.34 -7.17
CA VAL A 415 2.86 -1.51 -6.08
C VAL A 415 3.16 -2.34 -4.84
N TYR A 416 2.39 -3.39 -4.59
CA TYR A 416 2.56 -4.32 -3.49
C TYR A 416 3.88 -5.11 -3.60
N ASP A 417 4.21 -5.63 -4.78
CA ASP A 417 5.46 -6.37 -5.04
C ASP A 417 6.71 -5.57 -4.65
N ASN A 418 6.63 -4.24 -4.79
CA ASN A 418 7.69 -3.29 -4.47
C ASN A 418 7.37 -2.43 -3.23
N ALA A 419 6.42 -2.84 -2.38
CA ALA A 419 5.91 -1.99 -1.29
C ALA A 419 6.99 -1.66 -0.26
N THR A 420 7.82 -2.64 0.13
CA THR A 420 8.91 -2.44 1.11
C THR A 420 9.95 -1.45 0.59
N ALA A 421 10.43 -1.62 -0.64
CA ALA A 421 11.36 -0.69 -1.28
C ALA A 421 10.75 0.72 -1.45
N ASN A 422 9.48 0.82 -1.86
CA ASN A 422 8.78 2.12 -1.95
C ASN A 422 8.57 2.75 -0.55
N ALA A 423 8.35 1.97 0.52
CA ALA A 423 8.26 2.48 1.89
C ALA A 423 9.56 3.15 2.33
N VAL A 424 10.68 2.46 2.13
CA VAL A 424 12.02 2.97 2.46
C VAL A 424 12.37 4.18 1.58
N MET A 425 11.96 4.17 0.31
CA MET A 425 12.13 5.30 -0.63
C MET A 425 11.34 6.56 -0.21
N GLN A 426 10.09 6.41 0.24
CA GLN A 426 9.32 7.55 0.79
C GLN A 426 9.90 8.05 2.11
N GLN A 427 10.31 7.13 2.99
CA GLN A 427 10.98 7.49 4.25
C GLN A 427 12.27 8.26 3.98
N ALA A 428 13.13 7.80 3.06
CA ALA A 428 14.39 8.45 2.71
C ALA A 428 14.18 9.84 2.07
N THR A 429 13.21 9.97 1.16
CA THR A 429 12.82 11.27 0.58
C THR A 429 12.51 12.30 1.67
N ILE A 430 11.63 11.95 2.62
CA ILE A 430 11.20 12.87 3.67
C ILE A 430 12.29 13.09 4.73
N LEU A 431 13.10 12.06 5.00
CA LEU A 431 14.25 12.15 5.90
C LEU A 431 15.28 13.16 5.37
N LEU A 432 15.58 13.14 4.07
CA LEU A 432 16.43 14.13 3.40
C LEU A 432 15.82 15.54 3.42
N GLN A 433 14.50 15.69 3.20
CA GLN A 433 13.82 16.99 3.31
C GLN A 433 13.91 17.58 4.74
N ILE A 434 13.76 16.74 5.76
CA ILE A 434 13.94 17.16 7.17
C ILE A 434 15.41 17.48 7.46
N GLU A 435 16.33 16.70 6.91
CA GLU A 435 17.77 16.90 7.03
C GLU A 435 18.23 18.22 6.41
N GLU A 436 17.78 18.55 5.20
CA GLU A 436 18.02 19.86 4.57
C GLU A 436 17.63 21.00 5.52
N ASN A 437 16.48 20.85 6.18
CA ASN A 437 15.90 21.78 7.16
C ASN A 437 16.54 21.77 8.57
N LEU A 438 17.52 20.91 8.85
CA LEU A 438 18.27 20.98 10.12
C LEU A 438 19.18 22.22 10.17
N GLY A 439 19.13 22.94 11.29
CA GLY A 439 20.09 24.03 11.55
C GLY A 439 21.52 23.49 11.67
N LYS A 440 22.52 24.27 11.26
CA LYS A 440 23.95 23.86 11.17
C LYS A 440 24.45 23.06 12.38
N LYS A 441 24.17 23.51 13.61
CA LYS A 441 24.55 22.84 14.87
C LYS A 441 24.00 21.40 15.00
N SER A 442 22.89 21.08 14.33
CA SER A 442 22.32 19.72 14.31
C SER A 442 22.93 18.85 13.21
N LYS A 443 23.33 19.44 12.08
CA LYS A 443 24.07 18.72 11.01
C LYS A 443 25.43 18.27 11.51
N THR A 444 26.23 19.17 12.07
CA THR A 444 27.54 18.82 12.64
C THR A 444 27.44 17.81 13.79
N LYS A 445 26.33 17.81 14.56
CA LYS A 445 26.09 16.75 15.55
C LYS A 445 25.76 15.38 14.93
N LEU A 446 25.13 15.35 13.76
CA LEU A 446 24.86 14.13 13.00
C LEU A 446 26.13 13.63 12.31
N GLU A 447 26.85 14.51 11.61
CA GLU A 447 28.15 14.22 10.96
C GLU A 447 29.13 13.63 11.98
N ASN A 448 29.34 14.29 13.12
CA ASN A 448 30.21 13.80 14.19
C ASN A 448 29.75 12.43 14.74
N HIS A 449 28.43 12.22 14.91
CA HIS A 449 27.88 10.96 15.44
C HIS A 449 28.06 9.78 14.46
N ILE A 450 27.94 10.03 13.15
CA ILE A 450 28.22 9.03 12.12
C ILE A 450 29.71 8.67 12.11
N GLN A 451 30.59 9.67 12.21
CA GLN A 451 32.05 9.47 12.24
C GLN A 451 32.53 8.77 13.53
N SER A 452 32.00 9.13 14.70
CA SER A 452 32.48 8.61 15.99
C SER A 452 31.84 7.28 16.40
N ASN A 453 30.56 7.06 16.07
CA ASN A 453 29.79 5.91 16.56
C ASN A 453 29.35 4.95 15.45
N CYS A 454 29.49 5.31 14.17
CA CYS A 454 28.97 4.52 13.06
C CYS A 454 30.03 4.09 12.01
N SER A 455 31.31 4.17 12.36
CA SER A 455 32.42 3.58 11.59
C SER A 455 33.48 2.96 12.52
N PRO A 456 33.38 1.67 12.87
CA PRO A 456 32.30 0.72 12.53
C PRO A 456 31.10 0.81 13.49
N LEU A 457 29.87 0.81 12.94
CA LEU A 457 28.68 0.44 13.70
C LEU A 457 28.67 -1.09 13.86
N SER A 458 29.16 -1.59 14.99
CA SER A 458 29.07 -3.03 15.31
C SER A 458 27.70 -3.38 15.89
N LEU A 459 27.01 -4.36 15.29
CA LEU A 459 25.77 -4.95 15.78
C LEU A 459 25.95 -6.45 15.97
N PHE A 460 25.18 -7.05 16.88
CA PHE A 460 25.09 -8.51 16.95
C PHE A 460 24.57 -9.08 15.63
N TYR A 461 25.08 -10.24 15.24
CA TYR A 461 24.73 -10.94 14.02
C TYR A 461 24.98 -12.43 14.18
N ASP A 462 23.92 -13.22 14.04
CA ASP A 462 23.96 -14.67 13.99
C ASP A 462 23.53 -15.09 12.59
N ASP A 463 24.37 -15.84 11.86
CA ASP A 463 23.94 -16.44 10.59
C ASP A 463 22.87 -17.53 10.82
N ASP A 464 22.83 -18.11 12.02
CA ASP A 464 21.87 -19.15 12.41
C ASP A 464 20.50 -18.58 12.83
N LEU A 465 20.40 -17.27 13.14
CA LEU A 465 19.12 -16.61 13.41
C LEU A 465 18.46 -16.19 12.10
N THR A 466 17.59 -17.07 11.58
CA THR A 466 16.77 -16.81 10.40
C THR A 466 15.75 -15.69 10.64
N ILE A 467 16.19 -14.44 10.48
CA ILE A 467 15.29 -13.27 10.28
C ILE A 467 14.35 -13.52 9.07
N ASN A 468 14.75 -14.44 8.19
CA ASN A 468 13.98 -14.99 7.08
C ASN A 468 12.71 -15.79 7.48
N GLN A 469 12.28 -15.87 8.74
CA GLN A 469 11.00 -16.51 9.09
C GLN A 469 9.83 -15.98 8.23
N ASP A 470 9.80 -14.69 7.89
CA ASP A 470 8.84 -14.11 6.94
C ASP A 470 9.02 -14.59 5.49
N ASP A 471 10.25 -14.88 5.04
CA ASP A 471 10.54 -15.31 3.67
C ASP A 471 10.37 -16.83 3.49
N ASP A 472 10.70 -17.63 4.50
CA ASP A 472 10.37 -19.05 4.55
C ASP A 472 8.85 -19.25 4.73
N LEU A 473 8.16 -18.39 5.50
CA LEU A 473 6.70 -18.37 5.55
C LEU A 473 6.08 -17.92 4.22
N LYS A 474 6.67 -16.94 3.50
CA LYS A 474 6.27 -16.62 2.11
C LYS A 474 6.49 -17.79 1.17
N LYS A 475 7.59 -18.53 1.31
CA LYS A 475 7.89 -19.71 0.48
C LYS A 475 6.89 -20.85 0.74
N VAL A 476 6.61 -21.16 2.00
CA VAL A 476 5.59 -22.14 2.40
C VAL A 476 4.19 -21.70 1.97
N THR A 477 3.81 -20.43 2.15
CA THR A 477 2.50 -19.93 1.69
C THR A 477 2.40 -19.80 0.17
N PHE A 478 3.51 -19.61 -0.55
CA PHE A 478 3.56 -19.72 -2.01
C PHE A 478 3.34 -21.17 -2.46
N GLN A 479 4.03 -22.14 -1.84
CA GLN A 479 3.83 -23.58 -2.12
C GLN A 479 2.37 -24.01 -1.81
N ILE A 480 1.81 -23.59 -0.67
CA ILE A 480 0.40 -23.83 -0.33
C ILE A 480 -0.54 -23.19 -1.36
N LYS A 481 -0.24 -21.97 -1.84
CA LYS A 481 -1.03 -21.29 -2.89
C LYS A 481 -0.93 -22.01 -4.24
N GLU A 482 0.22 -22.58 -4.56
CA GLU A 482 0.48 -23.35 -5.78
C GLU A 482 -0.28 -24.69 -5.75
N GLU A 483 -0.12 -25.50 -4.70
CA GLU A 483 -0.89 -26.74 -4.51
C GLU A 483 -2.41 -26.49 -4.42
N LEU A 484 -2.84 -25.41 -3.75
CA LEU A 484 -4.26 -25.03 -3.71
C LEU A 484 -4.77 -24.58 -5.09
N GLY A 485 -3.92 -23.97 -5.91
CA GLY A 485 -4.20 -23.64 -7.31
C GLY A 485 -4.44 -24.89 -8.15
N GLU A 486 -3.56 -25.89 -8.06
CA GLU A 486 -3.74 -27.20 -8.70
C GLU A 486 -5.02 -27.89 -8.24
N LEU A 487 -5.28 -27.93 -6.92
CA LEU A 487 -6.50 -28.52 -6.35
C LEU A 487 -7.77 -27.83 -6.88
N VAL A 488 -7.79 -26.50 -6.95
CA VAL A 488 -8.91 -25.74 -7.54
C VAL A 488 -9.08 -26.06 -9.03
N GLN A 489 -7.98 -26.20 -9.78
CA GLN A 489 -8.02 -26.59 -11.19
C GLN A 489 -8.56 -28.01 -11.40
N ILE A 490 -8.12 -28.98 -10.59
CA ILE A 490 -8.62 -30.37 -10.61
C ILE A 490 -10.11 -30.44 -10.27
N VAL A 491 -10.56 -29.69 -9.25
CA VAL A 491 -11.99 -29.60 -8.89
C VAL A 491 -12.80 -28.97 -10.03
N LYS A 492 -12.28 -27.90 -10.67
CA LYS A 492 -12.94 -27.21 -11.78
C LYS A 492 -13.05 -28.10 -13.02
N GLU A 493 -12.01 -28.87 -13.35
CA GLU A 493 -12.06 -29.90 -14.40
C GLU A 493 -13.08 -31.01 -14.08
N ARG A 494 -13.08 -31.54 -12.85
CA ARG A 494 -14.01 -32.61 -12.45
C ARG A 494 -15.46 -32.15 -12.50
N LYS A 495 -15.74 -30.88 -12.13
CA LYS A 495 -17.07 -30.27 -12.28
C LYS A 495 -17.46 -30.08 -13.76
N LEU A 496 -16.53 -29.60 -14.59
CA LEU A 496 -16.77 -29.48 -16.04
C LEU A 496 -17.08 -30.85 -16.68
N LYS A 497 -16.33 -31.89 -16.30
CA LYS A 497 -16.51 -33.28 -16.76
C LYS A 497 -17.85 -33.89 -16.30
N SER A 498 -18.30 -33.62 -15.07
CA SER A 498 -19.60 -34.10 -14.58
C SER A 498 -20.79 -33.36 -15.22
N GLU A 499 -20.66 -32.07 -15.49
CA GLU A 499 -21.65 -31.29 -16.25
C GLU A 499 -21.74 -31.76 -17.71
N LEU A 500 -20.61 -32.06 -18.36
CA LEU A 500 -20.56 -32.66 -19.71
C LEU A 500 -21.26 -34.03 -19.76
N ALA A 501 -20.97 -34.91 -18.79
CA ALA A 501 -21.63 -36.20 -18.66
C ALA A 501 -23.15 -36.05 -18.41
N GLY A 502 -23.55 -35.05 -17.62
CA GLY A 502 -24.96 -34.69 -17.42
C GLY A 502 -25.66 -34.25 -18.72
N MET A 503 -24.98 -33.48 -19.58
CA MET A 503 -25.49 -33.10 -20.89
C MET A 503 -25.61 -34.30 -21.83
N GLN A 504 -24.63 -35.20 -21.87
CA GLN A 504 -24.72 -36.45 -22.64
C GLN A 504 -25.89 -37.32 -22.17
N LYS A 505 -26.09 -37.46 -20.85
CA LYS A 505 -27.21 -38.23 -20.28
C LYS A 505 -28.58 -37.63 -20.64
N LYS A 506 -28.71 -36.30 -20.71
CA LYS A 506 -29.92 -35.63 -21.25
C LYS A 506 -30.11 -35.88 -22.75
N ARG A 507 -29.01 -35.93 -23.53
CA ARG A 507 -29.06 -36.15 -24.99
C ARG A 507 -29.52 -37.56 -25.37
N CYS A 508 -29.18 -38.57 -24.56
CA CYS A 508 -29.64 -39.95 -24.77
C CYS A 508 -31.12 -40.18 -24.44
N ASN A 509 -31.72 -39.39 -23.55
CA ASN A 509 -33.11 -39.56 -23.12
C ASN A 509 -34.18 -38.95 -24.06
N HIS A 510 -33.78 -38.32 -25.17
CA HIS A 510 -34.72 -37.65 -26.09
C HIS A 510 -35.04 -38.48 -27.35
N GLY A 511 -34.86 -39.81 -27.27
CA GLY A 511 -34.82 -40.71 -28.43
C GLY A 511 -35.84 -41.85 -28.45
N ASN A 512 -37.02 -41.72 -27.83
CA ASN A 512 -38.12 -42.67 -28.07
C ASN A 512 -39.51 -42.13 -27.69
N THR A 513 -40.47 -42.13 -28.62
CA THR A 513 -41.91 -41.93 -28.34
C THR A 513 -42.78 -42.54 -29.46
N LYS A 514 -43.86 -43.23 -29.07
CA LYS A 514 -44.85 -43.95 -29.92
C LYS A 514 -44.25 -45.23 -30.56
N SER A 515 -44.99 -46.31 -30.81
CA SER A 515 -46.47 -46.48 -30.85
C SER A 515 -47.01 -47.53 -29.84
N SER A 516 -48.04 -48.33 -30.20
CA SER A 516 -49.07 -48.81 -29.25
C SER A 516 -49.45 -50.31 -29.35
N SER A 517 -50.26 -50.76 -28.38
CA SER A 517 -51.07 -52.00 -28.30
C SER A 517 -50.46 -53.28 -27.68
N LYS A 518 -51.36 -54.17 -27.23
CA LYS A 518 -51.19 -55.41 -26.44
C LYS A 518 -51.76 -56.61 -27.24
N PRO A 519 -51.82 -57.85 -26.70
CA PRO A 519 -50.75 -58.74 -26.23
C PRO A 519 -50.88 -60.18 -26.84
N GLN A 520 -49.87 -61.06 -26.66
CA GLN A 520 -50.02 -62.44 -26.10
C GLN A 520 -48.79 -63.35 -26.32
N GLN A 521 -48.72 -64.38 -25.46
CA GLN A 521 -48.00 -65.66 -25.55
C GLN A 521 -47.72 -66.16 -26.99
N THR A 522 -46.60 -66.82 -27.33
CA THR A 522 -45.90 -67.91 -26.61
C THR A 522 -44.52 -68.20 -27.22
N ASN A 523 -43.63 -68.89 -26.48
CA ASN A 523 -42.35 -69.48 -26.93
C ASN A 523 -41.25 -68.46 -27.34
N SER A 524 -39.93 -68.71 -27.16
CA SER A 524 -39.20 -69.89 -26.65
C SER A 524 -37.96 -69.49 -25.81
N LEU A 525 -37.45 -70.43 -25.01
CA LEU A 525 -36.25 -70.28 -24.15
C LEU A 525 -34.93 -70.12 -24.94
N GLN A 526 -34.56 -68.91 -25.41
CA GLN A 526 -33.22 -68.69 -26.00
C GLN A 526 -32.73 -67.22 -26.15
N ARG A 527 -32.83 -66.35 -25.11
CA ARG A 527 -32.18 -65.01 -25.15
C ARG A 527 -31.91 -64.29 -23.81
N LEU A 528 -31.33 -64.97 -22.80
CA LEU A 528 -31.07 -64.34 -21.49
C LEU A 528 -29.61 -63.92 -21.18
N GLU A 529 -28.63 -64.33 -21.99
CA GLU A 529 -27.22 -64.09 -21.67
C GLU A 529 -26.65 -62.69 -22.03
N PRO A 530 -27.00 -62.00 -23.14
CA PRO A 530 -26.26 -60.78 -23.53
C PRO A 530 -26.56 -59.54 -22.65
N GLN A 531 -27.77 -59.43 -22.08
CA GLN A 531 -28.13 -58.27 -21.25
C GLN A 531 -27.55 -58.34 -19.84
N SER A 532 -27.27 -59.53 -19.33
CA SER A 532 -26.59 -59.70 -18.04
C SER A 532 -25.14 -59.21 -18.12
N SER A 533 -24.41 -59.55 -19.19
CA SER A 533 -23.02 -59.14 -19.40
C SER A 533 -22.85 -57.63 -19.57
N GLU A 534 -23.69 -56.96 -20.37
CA GLU A 534 -23.61 -55.50 -20.53
C GLU A 534 -23.96 -54.77 -19.22
N SER A 535 -24.98 -55.27 -18.51
CA SER A 535 -25.34 -54.75 -17.18
C SER A 535 -24.17 -54.88 -16.21
N SER A 536 -23.58 -56.07 -16.08
CA SER A 536 -22.43 -56.32 -15.21
C SER A 536 -21.18 -55.54 -15.60
N GLN A 537 -20.89 -55.36 -16.90
CA GLN A 537 -19.76 -54.54 -17.37
C GLN A 537 -19.97 -53.05 -17.08
N SER A 538 -21.19 -52.53 -17.27
CA SER A 538 -21.51 -51.15 -16.88
C SER A 538 -21.43 -50.96 -15.36
N LEU A 539 -21.82 -51.97 -14.57
CA LEU A 539 -21.71 -51.96 -13.12
C LEU A 539 -20.25 -52.05 -12.67
N SER A 540 -19.41 -52.86 -13.32
CA SER A 540 -17.98 -52.97 -12.99
C SER A 540 -17.20 -51.70 -13.37
N MET A 541 -17.52 -51.06 -14.50
CA MET A 541 -16.97 -49.74 -14.84
C MET A 541 -17.44 -48.66 -13.86
N TRP A 542 -18.70 -48.69 -13.41
CA TRP A 542 -19.20 -47.78 -12.39
C TRP A 542 -18.54 -48.02 -11.02
N MET A 543 -18.35 -49.27 -10.61
CA MET A 543 -17.64 -49.61 -9.37
C MET A 543 -16.16 -49.23 -9.43
N ALA A 544 -15.48 -49.45 -10.56
CA ALA A 544 -14.10 -48.99 -10.78
C ALA A 544 -14.01 -47.47 -10.66
N SER A 545 -14.90 -46.71 -11.33
CA SER A 545 -14.93 -45.24 -11.23
C SER A 545 -15.27 -44.74 -9.82
N GLN A 546 -16.14 -45.45 -9.07
CA GLN A 546 -16.38 -45.17 -7.65
C GLN A 546 -15.19 -45.51 -6.76
N GLN A 547 -14.37 -46.49 -7.14
CA GLN A 547 -13.17 -46.87 -6.41
C GLN A 547 -12.01 -45.89 -6.67
N GLU A 548 -11.76 -45.50 -7.93
CA GLU A 548 -10.87 -44.38 -8.29
C GLU A 548 -11.26 -43.09 -7.54
N LEU A 549 -12.57 -42.80 -7.43
CA LEU A 549 -13.08 -41.65 -6.69
C LEU A 549 -12.77 -41.75 -5.19
N ARG A 550 -12.87 -42.94 -4.59
CA ARG A 550 -12.54 -43.18 -3.17
C ARG A 550 -11.04 -43.10 -2.92
N GLU A 551 -10.22 -43.71 -3.77
CA GLU A 551 -8.76 -43.67 -3.67
C GLU A 551 -8.24 -42.24 -3.83
N ALA A 552 -8.78 -41.47 -4.80
CA ALA A 552 -8.47 -40.03 -4.93
C ALA A 552 -8.94 -39.19 -3.73
N LEU A 553 -10.05 -39.56 -3.07
CA LEU A 553 -10.55 -38.85 -1.88
C LEU A 553 -9.75 -39.21 -0.63
N GLN A 554 -9.27 -40.45 -0.50
CA GLN A 554 -8.27 -40.84 0.50
C GLN A 554 -6.95 -40.09 0.29
N GLN A 555 -6.46 -39.99 -0.94
CA GLN A 555 -5.26 -39.22 -1.27
C GLN A 555 -5.42 -37.72 -0.98
N MET A 556 -6.62 -37.16 -1.21
CA MET A 556 -6.96 -35.78 -0.84
C MET A 556 -6.95 -35.57 0.68
N ASN A 557 -7.53 -36.49 1.46
CA ASN A 557 -7.50 -36.44 2.92
C ASN A 557 -6.07 -36.57 3.46
N GLN A 558 -5.26 -37.49 2.93
CA GLN A 558 -3.84 -37.60 3.28
C GLN A 558 -3.07 -36.30 3.01
N ARG A 559 -3.32 -35.63 1.87
CA ARG A 559 -2.73 -34.31 1.59
C ARG A 559 -3.19 -33.25 2.59
N MET A 560 -4.48 -33.21 2.96
CA MET A 560 -4.96 -32.31 4.01
C MET A 560 -4.33 -32.60 5.38
N GLU A 561 -4.15 -33.87 5.76
CA GLU A 561 -3.42 -34.23 7.00
C GLU A 561 -1.94 -33.79 6.95
N THR A 562 -1.26 -33.89 5.80
CA THR A 562 0.11 -33.37 5.66
C THR A 562 0.18 -31.85 5.73
N LEU A 563 -0.79 -31.14 5.15
CA LEU A 563 -0.93 -29.69 5.28
C LEU A 563 -1.20 -29.30 6.74
N GLU A 564 -2.10 -30.00 7.43
CA GLU A 564 -2.38 -29.75 8.84
C GLU A 564 -1.16 -30.02 9.74
N ARG A 565 -0.38 -31.07 9.46
CA ARG A 565 0.91 -31.31 10.15
C ARG A 565 1.92 -30.18 9.89
N MET A 566 2.06 -29.70 8.66
CA MET A 566 2.95 -28.56 8.35
C MET A 566 2.51 -27.28 9.07
N ILE A 567 1.20 -27.02 9.14
CA ILE A 567 0.62 -25.90 9.90
C ILE A 567 0.86 -26.06 11.41
N ARG A 568 0.63 -27.26 11.98
CA ARG A 568 0.88 -27.53 13.41
C ARG A 568 2.36 -27.36 13.76
N LEU A 569 3.28 -27.81 12.91
CA LEU A 569 4.72 -27.65 13.11
C LEU A 569 5.16 -26.17 13.04
N SER A 570 4.64 -25.39 12.09
CA SER A 570 4.96 -23.96 11.99
C SER A 570 4.39 -23.14 13.15
N LEU A 571 3.22 -23.53 13.70
CA LEU A 571 2.66 -22.96 14.92
C LEU A 571 3.47 -23.32 16.18
N GLN A 572 3.94 -24.57 16.30
CA GLN A 572 4.78 -25.00 17.43
C GLN A 572 6.15 -24.31 17.43
N ALA A 573 6.74 -24.06 16.25
CA ALA A 573 7.98 -23.30 16.12
C ALA A 573 7.87 -21.82 16.53
N ASN A 574 6.65 -21.30 16.69
CA ASN A 574 6.34 -19.92 17.09
C ASN A 574 5.90 -19.77 18.56
N ALA A 575 5.89 -20.86 19.35
CA ALA A 575 5.54 -20.81 20.76
C ALA A 575 6.73 -20.29 21.61
N PRO A 576 6.58 -19.24 22.43
CA PRO A 576 7.64 -18.83 23.34
C PRO A 576 7.87 -19.91 24.42
N PRO A 577 9.14 -20.15 24.83
CA PRO A 577 9.46 -21.22 25.77
C PRO A 577 8.90 -20.93 27.17
N GLY A 578 7.75 -21.54 27.48
CA GLY A 578 7.10 -21.38 28.79
C GLY A 578 5.64 -21.82 28.89
N LEU A 579 4.89 -21.98 27.77
CA LEU A 579 3.50 -22.46 27.81
C LEU A 579 3.28 -23.70 26.94
N SER A 580 2.86 -24.80 27.58
CA SER A 580 2.34 -26.00 26.93
C SER A 580 0.89 -25.78 26.45
N PRO A 581 0.56 -25.95 25.15
CA PRO A 581 -0.78 -25.70 24.64
C PRO A 581 -1.74 -26.87 24.95
N VAL A 582 -2.58 -26.73 25.97
CA VAL A 582 -3.72 -27.64 26.21
C VAL A 582 -4.89 -27.22 25.31
N LEU A 583 -4.97 -27.80 24.11
CA LEU A 583 -6.13 -27.73 23.22
C LEU A 583 -6.52 -29.14 22.76
N ALA A 584 -7.16 -29.88 23.66
CA ALA A 584 -7.79 -31.15 23.35
C ALA A 584 -9.11 -30.93 22.60
N TRP A 585 -9.05 -30.96 21.27
CA TRP A 585 -10.24 -31.02 20.41
C TRP A 585 -10.82 -32.44 20.51
N GLY A 586 -11.87 -32.60 21.32
CA GLY A 586 -12.42 -33.91 21.65
C GLY A 586 -13.37 -34.46 20.59
N ASP A 587 -13.19 -35.74 20.25
CA ASP A 587 -14.10 -36.51 19.39
C ASP A 587 -15.53 -36.53 19.95
N ARG A 588 -16.51 -36.12 19.13
CA ARG A 588 -17.91 -36.48 19.30
C ARG A 588 -18.56 -36.74 17.94
N GLN A 589 -18.68 -38.02 17.59
CA GLN A 589 -19.60 -38.47 16.55
C GLN A 589 -21.04 -38.18 17.02
N ALA A 590 -21.85 -37.53 16.18
CA ALA A 590 -23.27 -37.33 16.43
C ALA A 590 -24.08 -38.36 15.64
N GLN A 591 -24.90 -39.15 16.34
CA GLN A 591 -25.83 -40.10 15.74
C GLN A 591 -27.23 -39.47 15.61
N TYR A 592 -28.04 -40.00 14.69
CA TYR A 592 -29.23 -39.33 14.13
C TYR A 592 -30.50 -39.31 15.03
N SER A 593 -31.47 -38.51 14.57
CA SER A 593 -32.88 -38.37 14.98
C SER A 593 -33.17 -37.44 16.18
N GLY A 594 -34.25 -36.64 16.15
CA GLY A 594 -35.18 -36.40 15.03
C GLY A 594 -36.32 -35.42 15.35
N SER A 595 -37.06 -35.01 14.30
CA SER A 595 -38.34 -34.25 14.32
C SER A 595 -38.40 -32.87 15.00
N ALA A 596 -38.82 -31.87 14.22
CA ALA A 596 -39.34 -30.56 14.66
C ALA A 596 -40.89 -30.67 14.88
N PRO A 597 -41.73 -29.60 14.97
CA PRO A 597 -41.48 -28.14 14.91
C PRO A 597 -42.30 -27.28 15.93
N VAL A 598 -42.36 -25.94 15.71
CA VAL A 598 -43.27 -24.93 16.32
C VAL A 598 -43.05 -24.69 17.85
N GLU A 599 -43.46 -23.60 18.54
CA GLU A 599 -44.24 -22.39 18.22
C GLU A 599 -43.90 -21.18 19.14
N ARG A 600 -44.35 -19.96 18.75
CA ARG A 600 -44.66 -18.71 19.51
C ARG A 600 -43.86 -18.22 20.74
N GLU A 601 -43.58 -16.92 20.67
CA GLU A 601 -43.78 -15.85 21.67
C GLU A 601 -44.38 -16.20 23.06
N SER A 602 -43.86 -15.56 24.12
CA SER A 602 -44.71 -14.89 25.14
C SER A 602 -43.90 -14.00 26.10
N HIS A 603 -44.56 -12.99 26.69
CA HIS A 603 -44.02 -12.10 27.72
C HIS A 603 -44.54 -12.46 29.12
N SER A 604 -43.66 -12.50 30.13
CA SER A 604 -43.89 -12.13 31.55
C SER A 604 -42.53 -12.19 32.29
N ARG A 605 -42.16 -11.36 33.28
CA ARG A 605 -42.79 -10.94 34.56
C ARG A 605 -43.06 -12.15 35.47
N THR A 606 -42.62 -12.22 36.73
CA THR A 606 -42.08 -11.16 37.62
C THR A 606 -41.19 -11.72 38.75
N PHE A 607 -40.23 -10.90 39.20
CA PHE A 607 -39.69 -10.75 40.57
C PHE A 607 -39.84 -11.89 41.63
N TYR A 608 -38.69 -12.42 42.08
CA TYR A 608 -38.14 -12.42 43.49
C TYR A 608 -38.97 -12.97 44.69
N PRO A 609 -38.35 -13.33 45.86
CA PRO A 609 -36.92 -13.45 46.21
C PRO A 609 -36.52 -14.75 46.97
N SER A 610 -35.28 -14.74 47.52
CA SER A 610 -34.67 -15.47 48.65
C SER A 610 -35.59 -16.11 49.73
N THR A 611 -35.19 -17.12 50.53
CA THR A 611 -33.83 -17.68 50.84
C THR A 611 -33.91 -19.24 50.99
N THR A 612 -33.19 -20.05 51.78
CA THR A 612 -32.26 -19.92 52.95
C THR A 612 -31.27 -21.12 53.01
N GLN A 613 -30.41 -21.18 54.02
CA GLN A 613 -29.49 -22.30 54.35
C GLN A 613 -30.24 -23.53 54.91
N TYR A 614 -29.68 -24.74 54.79
CA TYR A 614 -29.10 -25.42 55.97
C TYR A 614 -28.09 -26.55 55.60
N ASP A 615 -27.37 -26.95 56.65
CA ASP A 615 -26.05 -27.59 56.76
C ASP A 615 -25.95 -29.12 56.55
N ASP A 616 -24.73 -29.62 56.82
CA ASP A 616 -24.41 -30.82 57.63
C ASP A 616 -24.02 -32.20 57.06
N SER A 617 -23.16 -32.88 57.86
CA SER A 617 -22.82 -34.32 57.94
C SER A 617 -21.85 -34.99 56.93
N GLU A 618 -20.57 -34.97 57.32
CA GLU A 618 -19.55 -36.03 57.28
C GLU A 618 -20.03 -37.45 57.74
N PRO A 619 -19.16 -38.51 57.81
CA PRO A 619 -18.10 -38.98 56.90
C PRO A 619 -18.11 -40.54 56.73
N GLN A 620 -17.10 -41.14 56.07
CA GLN A 620 -16.42 -42.32 56.64
C GLN A 620 -15.01 -42.58 56.06
N VAL A 621 -14.24 -43.41 56.76
CA VAL A 621 -12.78 -43.60 56.61
C VAL A 621 -12.43 -45.09 56.54
N ILE A 622 -11.47 -45.45 55.68
CA ILE A 622 -10.51 -46.58 55.76
C ILE A 622 -9.62 -46.50 54.49
N VAL A 623 -8.32 -46.81 54.42
CA VAL A 623 -7.10 -46.71 55.27
C VAL A 623 -6.05 -47.62 54.60
N ASP A 624 -4.79 -47.16 54.54
CA ASP A 624 -3.60 -47.85 53.98
C ASP A 624 -3.64 -48.15 52.45
N ILE A 625 -2.54 -48.34 51.69
CA ILE A 625 -1.21 -48.89 52.00
C ILE A 625 -0.03 -48.09 51.36
N ILE A 626 0.92 -47.67 52.21
CA ILE A 626 2.40 -47.65 52.07
C ILE A 626 3.11 -46.75 51.00
N ASP A 627 3.66 -45.65 51.56
CA ASP A 627 5.03 -45.10 51.45
C ASP A 627 5.56 -44.20 50.30
N ARG A 628 6.57 -43.41 50.69
CA ARG A 628 7.37 -42.46 49.90
C ARG A 628 8.82 -42.93 49.80
N LYS A 629 9.46 -42.66 48.67
CA LYS A 629 10.79 -42.00 48.58
C LYS A 629 11.03 -41.57 47.12
N LYS A 630 11.45 -40.34 46.78
CA LYS A 630 12.71 -39.63 47.12
C LYS A 630 13.93 -40.48 46.73
N ASP A 631 14.83 -40.06 45.84
CA ASP A 631 15.49 -38.75 45.80
C ASP A 631 15.93 -38.33 44.37
N THR A 632 16.21 -37.03 44.21
CA THR A 632 17.05 -36.40 43.16
C THR A 632 18.53 -36.44 43.62
N PRO A 633 19.57 -36.35 42.74
CA PRO A 633 19.66 -35.46 41.57
C PRO A 633 18.94 -35.95 40.31
#